data_AF-A0A0X3SGL8-F1
#
_entry.id   AF-A0A0X3SGL8-F1
#
_cell.length_a   1.000
_cell.length_b   1.000
_cell.length_c   1.000
_cell.angle_alpha   90.00
_cell.angle_beta   90.00
_cell.angle_gamma   90.00
#
_symmetry.space_group_name_H-M   'P 1'
#
loop_
_entity.id
_entity.type
_entity.pdbx_description
1 polymer ?
#
loop_
_entity_poly.entity_id
_entity_poly.type
_entity_poly.pdbx_seq_one_letter_code
_entity_poly.pdbx_strand_id
1 'polypeptide(L)'
;MDVDELLHRHGVDTDRLDPAPLRPTWPAMRDHLAALAGCTVCGDTCLSTWVVDMGSGPRWVGLCRDHTPGVLSELAAPTVLGGRTGAVHG
;
A
#
# COMPACT_ATOMS: atom_id res chain seq x y z
N MET A 1 -15.51 -7.80 -0.96
CA MET A 1 -15.17 -7.02 -2.17
C MET A 1 -13.69 -7.20 -2.38
N ASP A 2 -13.21 -7.30 -3.61
CA ASP A 2 -11.76 -7.41 -3.85
C ASP A 2 -11.10 -6.02 -3.77
N VAL A 3 -9.82 -5.96 -3.39
CA VAL A 3 -9.10 -4.68 -3.28
C VAL A 3 -8.87 -4.06 -4.64
N ASP A 4 -8.68 -4.88 -5.69
CA ASP A 4 -8.62 -4.38 -7.06
C ASP A 4 -9.90 -3.59 -7.40
N GLU A 5 -11.07 -4.15 -7.11
CA GLU A 5 -12.37 -3.50 -7.31
C GLU A 5 -12.51 -2.22 -6.48
N LEU A 6 -12.06 -2.23 -5.23
CA LEU A 6 -12.08 -1.05 -4.35
C LEU A 6 -11.23 0.08 -4.93
N LEU A 7 -9.99 -0.22 -5.31
CA LEU A 7 -9.07 0.75 -5.90
C LEU A 7 -9.60 1.28 -7.23
N HIS A 8 -10.16 0.42 -8.08
CA HIS A 8 -10.77 0.83 -9.34
C HIS A 8 -11.93 1.80 -9.13
N ARG A 9 -12.76 1.60 -8.09
CA ARG A 9 -13.85 2.52 -7.73
C ARG A 9 -13.32 3.91 -7.31
N HIS A 10 -12.13 3.96 -6.74
CA HIS A 10 -11.43 5.20 -6.43
C HIS A 10 -10.69 5.80 -7.64
N GLY A 11 -10.85 5.24 -8.84
CA GLY A 11 -10.21 5.72 -10.06
C GLY A 11 -8.74 5.34 -10.19
N VAL A 12 -8.27 4.38 -9.38
CA VAL A 12 -6.90 3.87 -9.43
C VAL A 12 -6.80 2.81 -10.52
N ASP A 13 -5.90 3.03 -11.46
CA ASP A 13 -5.51 2.04 -12.46
C ASP A 13 -4.44 1.10 -11.86
N THR A 14 -4.88 -0.06 -11.40
CA THR A 14 -4.05 -1.05 -10.68
C THR A 14 -2.97 -1.69 -11.56
N ASP A 15 -3.15 -1.70 -12.88
CA ASP A 15 -2.14 -2.20 -13.82
C ASP A 15 -0.91 -1.30 -13.89
N ARG A 16 -1.06 -0.01 -13.53
CA ARG A 16 0.04 0.98 -13.48
C ARG A 16 0.79 0.99 -12.16
N LEU A 17 0.34 0.22 -11.17
CA LEU A 17 1.05 0.09 -9.90
C LEU A 17 2.32 -0.73 -10.07
N ASP A 18 3.36 -0.33 -9.35
CA ASP A 18 4.64 -1.03 -9.39
C ASP A 18 4.47 -2.49 -8.93
N PRO A 19 5.02 -3.46 -9.68
CA PRO A 19 5.03 -4.85 -9.25
C PRO A 19 5.77 -5.01 -7.92
N ALA A 20 5.19 -5.79 -7.02
CA ALA A 20 5.82 -6.19 -5.78
C ALA A 20 6.33 -7.63 -5.84
N PRO A 21 7.38 -7.99 -5.10
CA PRO A 21 7.72 -9.39 -4.90
C PRO A 21 6.64 -10.09 -4.05
N LEU A 22 6.40 -11.38 -4.30
CA LEU A 22 5.48 -12.22 -3.51
C LEU A 22 5.80 -12.24 -2.00
N ARG A 23 7.08 -12.09 -1.65
CA ARG A 23 7.56 -12.01 -0.27
C ARG A 23 8.51 -10.82 -0.15
N PRO A 24 7.98 -9.60 0.10
CA PRO A 24 8.82 -8.44 0.29
C PRO A 24 9.66 -8.60 1.57
N THR A 25 10.92 -8.18 1.50
CA THR A 25 11.77 -8.07 2.69
C THR A 25 11.55 -6.71 3.34
N TRP A 26 11.81 -6.60 4.64
CA TRP A 26 11.71 -5.31 5.34
C TRP A 26 12.54 -4.18 4.72
N PRO A 27 13.81 -4.41 4.29
CA PRO A 27 14.57 -3.40 3.56
C PRO A 27 13.86 -2.94 2.28
N ALA A 28 13.37 -3.87 1.45
CA ALA A 28 12.66 -3.54 0.22
C ALA A 28 11.39 -2.72 0.47
N MET A 29 10.65 -3.02 1.54
CA MET A 29 9.49 -2.23 1.95
C MET A 29 9.87 -0.80 2.34
N ARG A 30 10.94 -0.62 3.12
CA ARG A 30 11.39 0.74 3.50
C ARG A 30 11.88 1.53 2.30
N ASP A 31 12.64 0.90 1.41
CA ASP A 31 13.17 1.56 0.21
C ASP A 31 12.03 1.98 -0.71
N HIS A 32 11.03 1.11 -0.88
CA HIS A 32 9.84 1.45 -1.66
C HIS A 32 9.02 2.57 -0.99
N LEU A 33 8.83 2.53 0.33
CA LEU A 33 8.16 3.61 1.06
C LEU A 33 8.86 4.96 0.86
N ALA A 34 10.19 4.98 0.85
CA ALA A 34 10.97 6.19 0.60
C ALA A 34 10.88 6.68 -0.86
N ALA A 35 10.58 5.79 -1.81
CA ALA A 35 10.45 6.09 -3.23
C ALA A 35 9.00 6.46 -3.64
N LEU A 36 8.00 6.17 -2.80
CA LEU A 36 6.60 6.45 -3.11
C LEU A 36 6.36 7.96 -3.27
N ALA A 37 5.74 8.34 -4.39
CA ALA A 37 5.40 9.72 -4.68
C ALA A 37 4.23 10.25 -3.84
N GLY A 38 3.37 9.37 -3.33
CA GLY A 38 2.17 9.72 -2.59
C GLY A 38 1.18 8.55 -2.51
N CYS A 39 0.04 8.80 -1.90
CA CYS A 39 -1.02 7.83 -1.72
C CYS A 39 -1.57 7.43 -3.09
N THR A 40 -1.66 6.13 -3.31
CA THR A 40 -2.22 5.55 -4.54
C THR A 40 -3.63 6.07 -4.83
N VAL A 41 -4.42 6.41 -3.80
CA VAL A 41 -5.81 6.87 -3.93
C VAL A 41 -5.91 8.38 -4.15
N CYS A 42 -5.23 9.19 -3.35
CA CYS A 42 -5.41 10.66 -3.35
C CYS A 42 -4.15 11.48 -3.64
N GLY A 43 -2.98 10.84 -3.75
CA GLY A 43 -1.70 11.52 -3.96
C GLY A 43 -1.07 12.14 -2.70
N ASP A 44 -1.78 12.16 -1.57
CA ASP A 44 -1.25 12.73 -0.31
C ASP A 44 -0.04 11.96 0.23
N THR A 45 0.68 12.55 1.18
CA THR A 45 1.85 11.90 1.79
C THR A 45 1.52 10.50 2.32
N CYS A 46 2.25 9.51 1.81
CA CYS A 46 2.19 8.14 2.29
C CYS A 46 2.83 8.00 3.67
N LEU A 47 2.16 7.26 4.55
CA LEU A 47 2.71 6.86 5.85
C LEU A 47 2.98 5.36 5.91
N SER A 48 2.54 4.62 4.89
CA SER A 48 2.63 3.16 4.84
C SER A 48 2.70 2.69 3.40
N THR A 49 3.42 1.59 3.19
CA THR A 49 3.43 0.83 1.94
C THR A 49 2.93 -0.58 2.20
N TRP A 50 2.19 -1.12 1.24
CA TRP A 50 1.53 -2.41 1.32
C TRP A 50 1.84 -3.22 0.08
N VAL A 51 1.84 -4.54 0.22
CA VAL A 51 1.80 -5.46 -0.92
C VAL A 51 0.41 -6.08 -0.95
N VAL A 52 -0.29 -5.89 -2.07
CA VAL A 52 -1.63 -6.39 -2.29
C VAL A 52 -1.61 -7.27 -3.52
N ASP A 53 -2.15 -8.48 -3.40
CA ASP A 53 -2.36 -9.36 -4.55
C ASP A 53 -3.63 -8.92 -5.29
N MET A 54 -3.49 -8.53 -6.56
CA MET A 54 -4.59 -8.09 -7.42
C MET A 54 -5.13 -9.22 -8.30
N GLY A 55 -4.80 -10.49 -8.02
CA GLY A 55 -5.12 -11.65 -8.85
C GLY A 55 -4.29 -11.75 -10.13
N SER A 56 -3.87 -10.62 -10.70
CA SER A 56 -2.82 -10.53 -11.73
C SER A 56 -1.40 -10.59 -11.13
N GLY A 57 -1.31 -10.54 -9.80
CA GLY A 57 -0.08 -10.62 -9.02
C GLY A 57 0.06 -9.50 -7.97
N PRO A 58 1.08 -9.60 -7.11
CA PRO A 58 1.34 -8.62 -6.06
C PRO A 58 1.79 -7.26 -6.61
N ARG A 59 1.18 -6.19 -6.08
CA ARG A 59 1.47 -4.79 -6.38
C ARG A 59 1.80 -4.00 -5.12
N TRP A 60 2.68 -3.01 -5.26
CA TRP A 60 2.93 -2.04 -4.21
C TRP A 60 1.80 -1.01 -4.15
N VAL A 61 1.32 -0.73 -2.94
CA VAL A 61 0.26 0.26 -2.69
C VAL A 61 0.71 1.18 -1.58
N GLY A 62 0.81 2.48 -1.88
CA GLY A 62 1.07 3.53 -0.91
C GLY A 62 -0.24 4.07 -0.34
N LEU A 63 -0.41 4.10 0.98
CA LEU A 63 -1.63 4.62 1.60
C LEU A 63 -1.32 5.73 2.61
N CYS A 64 -2.12 6.80 2.54
CA CYS A 64 -2.17 7.85 3.56
C CYS A 64 -3.01 7.37 4.75
N ARG A 65 -2.95 8.15 5.84
CA ARG A 65 -3.64 7.84 7.11
C ARG A 65 -5.13 7.54 6.94
N ASP A 66 -5.79 8.24 6.03
CA ASP A 66 -7.25 8.19 5.89
C ASP A 66 -7.70 7.02 5.01
N HIS A 67 -6.89 6.62 4.03
CA HIS A 67 -7.19 5.51 3.14
C HIS A 67 -6.69 4.16 3.64
N THR A 68 -5.71 4.14 4.56
CA THR A 68 -5.22 2.90 5.18
C THR A 68 -6.35 2.07 5.82
N PRO A 69 -7.25 2.62 6.68
CA PRO A 69 -8.33 1.84 7.28
C PRO A 69 -9.31 1.25 6.25
N GLY A 70 -9.65 2.02 5.21
CA GLY A 70 -10.61 1.59 4.19
C GLY A 70 -10.09 0.41 3.36
N VAL A 71 -8.83 0.47 2.94
CA VAL A 71 -8.22 -0.62 2.15
C VAL A 71 -7.90 -1.84 3.03
N LEU A 72 -7.43 -1.64 4.27
CA LEU A 72 -7.09 -2.76 5.16
C LEU A 72 -8.31 -3.51 5.71
N SER A 73 -9.46 -2.85 5.88
CA SER A 73 -10.67 -3.51 6.37
C SER A 73 -11.23 -4.52 5.37
N GLU A 74 -10.93 -4.32 4.08
CA GLU A 74 -11.36 -5.20 3.00
C GLU A 74 -10.35 -6.32 2.69
N LEU A 75 -9.12 -6.23 3.22
CA LEU A 75 -8.10 -7.27 3.08
C LEU A 75 -8.32 -8.37 4.11
N ALA A 76 -8.67 -9.57 3.66
CA ALA A 76 -8.63 -10.78 4.48
C ALA A 76 -7.15 -11.14 4.75
N ALA A 77 -6.60 -10.63 5.85
CA ALA A 77 -5.21 -10.77 6.26
C ALA A 77 -4.20 -10.13 5.28
N PRO A 78 -4.07 -8.79 5.28
CA PRO A 78 -2.88 -8.17 4.70
C PRO A 78 -1.65 -8.75 5.39
N THR A 79 -0.58 -9.01 4.65
CA THR A 79 0.72 -9.19 5.30
C THR A 79 1.14 -7.83 5.84
N VAL A 80 0.68 -7.51 7.06
CA VAL A 80 1.00 -6.27 7.76
C VAL A 80 2.37 -6.43 8.41
N LEU A 81 3.39 -5.83 7.80
CA LEU A 81 4.62 -5.47 8.51
C LEU A 81 4.77 -3.96 8.37
N GLY A 82 3.99 -3.24 9.16
CA GLY A 82 4.01 -1.78 9.21
C GLY A 82 5.24 -1.26 9.97
N GLY A 83 6.07 -0.50 9.28
CA GLY A 83 7.03 0.40 9.92
C GLY A 83 6.32 1.65 10.37
N ARG A 84 5.91 1.70 11.63
CA ARG A 84 5.62 2.97 12.31
C ARG A 84 6.92 3.76 12.35
N THR A 85 7.14 4.68 11.41
CA THR A 85 7.98 5.85 11.67
C THR A 85 7.18 6.80 12.54
N GLY A 86 6.94 6.38 13.78
CA GLY A 86 6.61 7.33 14.83
C GLY A 86 7.87 8.15 15.07
N ALA A 87 7.81 9.45 14.80
CA ALA A 87 8.74 10.38 15.42
C ALA A 87 8.66 10.16 16.94
N VAL A 88 9.70 9.56 17.51
CA VAL A 88 9.97 9.66 18.94
C VAL A 88 10.48 11.08 19.17
N HIS A 89 9.56 11.99 19.48
CA HIS A 89 9.93 13.16 20.28
C HIS A 89 9.85 12.72 21.74
N GLY A 90 11.04 12.48 22.30
CA GLY A 90 11.33 12.26 23.72
C GLY A 90 12.79 12.55 23.93
#